data_AF-A0A2V9UE43-F1
#
_entry.id   AF-A0A2V9UE43-F1
#
_cell.length_a   1.000
_cell.length_b   1.000
_cell.length_c   1.000
_cell.angle_alpha   90.00
_cell.angle_beta   90.00
_cell.angle_gamma   90.00
#
_symmetry.space_group_name_H-M   'P 1'
#
loop_
_entity.id
_entity.type
_entity.pdbx_description
1 polymer ?
#
loop_
_entity_poly.entity_id
_entity_poly.type
_entity_poly.pdbx_seq_one_letter_code
_entity_poly.pdbx_strand_id
1 'polypeptide(L)' 'MKTAISIPNDLFDGAERLARRTRRSRSRLFTDALREYLARHAPDKVTESMDQAVMEVGEGKDEFLSYVARRRLERTEW' A
#
# COMPACT_ATOMS: atom_id res chain seq x y z
N MET A 1 -2.37 17.45 -5.34
CA MET A 1 -2.38 18.52 -4.31
C MET A 1 -0.95 19.02 -4.11
N LYS A 2 -0.74 20.32 -3.83
CA LYS A 2 0.59 20.88 -3.46
C LYS A 2 0.54 21.36 -2.01
N THR A 3 1.53 20.98 -1.23
CA THR A 3 1.65 21.36 0.18
C THR A 3 3.08 21.81 0.43
N ALA A 4 3.26 22.94 1.10
CA ALA A 4 4.56 23.39 1.57
C ALA A 4 4.81 22.81 2.97
N ILE A 5 5.99 22.25 3.20
CA ILE A 5 6.41 21.70 4.49
C ILE A 5 7.76 22.30 4.87
N SER A 6 7.98 22.49 6.16
CA SER A 6 9.31 22.84 6.69
C SER A 6 10.07 21.57 7.01
N ILE A 7 11.32 21.47 6.56
CA ILE A 7 12.22 20.35 6.85
C ILE A 7 13.62 20.89 7.21
N PRO A 8 14.42 20.14 7.99
CA PRO A 8 15.81 20.49 8.26
C PRO A 8 16.64 20.69 6.98
N ASN A 9 17.55 21.66 6.99
CA ASN A 9 18.37 22.00 5.82
C ASN A 9 19.29 20.83 5.39
N ASP A 10 19.87 20.13 6.34
CA ASP A 10 20.72 18.96 6.09
C ASP A 10 19.96 17.83 5.37
N LEU A 11 18.70 17.61 5.75
CA LEU A 11 17.81 16.67 5.08
C LEU A 11 17.48 17.12 3.66
N PHE A 12 17.13 18.39 3.47
CA PHE A 12 16.87 18.97 2.15
C PHE A 12 18.09 18.83 1.23
N ASP A 13 19.28 19.18 1.71
CA ASP A 13 20.52 19.09 0.95
C ASP A 13 20.87 17.63 0.59
N GLY A 14 20.61 16.70 1.51
CA GLY A 14 20.73 15.26 1.25
C GLY A 14 19.81 14.80 0.13
N ALA A 15 18.54 15.21 0.17
CA ALA A 15 17.56 14.90 -0.85
C ALA A 15 17.94 15.50 -2.23
N GLU A 16 18.42 16.75 -2.27
CA GLU A 16 18.90 17.40 -3.51
C GLU A 16 20.05 16.63 -4.16
N ARG A 17 21.04 16.22 -3.36
CA ARG A 17 22.17 15.43 -3.87
C ARG A 17 21.70 14.10 -4.46
N LEU A 18 20.75 13.43 -3.80
CA LEU A 18 20.19 12.17 -4.26
C LEU A 18 19.36 12.34 -5.54
N ALA A 19 18.51 13.37 -5.61
CA ALA A 19 17.71 13.70 -6.78
C ALA A 19 18.60 13.93 -8.01
N ARG A 20 19.67 14.71 -7.86
CA ARG A 20 20.66 14.97 -8.93
C ARG A 20 21.36 13.69 -9.38
N ARG A 21 21.85 12.87 -8.44
CA ARG A 21 22.53 11.60 -8.76
C ARG A 21 21.62 10.61 -9.49
N THR A 22 20.35 10.58 -9.13
CA THR A 22 19.36 9.64 -9.70
C THR A 22 18.60 10.20 -10.90
N ARG A 23 18.90 11.45 -11.31
CA ARG A 23 18.19 12.19 -12.37
C ARG A 23 16.67 12.23 -12.16
N ARG A 24 16.24 12.34 -10.91
CA ARG A 24 14.82 12.47 -10.53
C ARG A 24 14.51 13.92 -10.19
N SER A 25 13.28 14.34 -10.43
CA SER A 25 12.81 15.62 -9.89
C SER A 25 12.69 15.53 -8.36
N ARG A 26 12.85 16.68 -7.71
CA ARG A 26 12.68 16.83 -6.26
C ARG A 26 11.31 16.31 -5.81
N SER A 27 10.26 16.75 -6.50
CA SER A 27 8.88 16.32 -6.22
C SER A 27 8.70 14.81 -6.33
N ARG A 28 9.31 14.17 -7.34
CA ARG A 28 9.25 12.71 -7.50
C ARG A 28 9.96 12.00 -6.35
N LEU A 29 11.16 12.45 -5.97
CA LEU A 29 11.92 11.86 -4.87
C LEU A 29 11.12 11.87 -3.56
N PHE A 30 10.58 13.04 -3.17
CA PHE A 30 9.79 13.17 -1.95
C PHE A 30 8.49 12.35 -2.01
N THR A 31 7.83 12.30 -3.16
CA THR A 31 6.61 11.52 -3.35
C THR A 31 6.88 10.02 -3.22
N ASP A 32 7.96 9.53 -3.82
CA ASP A 32 8.34 8.12 -3.75
C ASP A 32 8.71 7.72 -2.31
N ALA A 33 9.48 8.56 -1.62
CA ALA A 33 9.84 8.35 -0.22
C ALA A 33 8.60 8.31 0.70
N LEU A 34 7.66 9.23 0.51
CA LEU A 34 6.42 9.25 1.30
C LEU A 34 5.55 8.01 1.02
N ARG A 35 5.45 7.58 -0.25
CA ARG A 35 4.72 6.36 -0.61
C ARG A 35 5.31 5.13 0.08
N GLU A 36 6.63 5.01 0.06
CA GLU A 36 7.34 3.90 0.71
C GLU A 36 7.15 3.94 2.23
N TYR A 37 7.26 5.13 2.84
CA TYR A 37 7.03 5.30 4.27
C TYR A 37 5.63 4.87 4.68
N LEU A 38 4.60 5.32 3.96
CA LEU A 38 3.22 4.94 4.21
C LEU A 38 3.00 3.44 4.03
N ALA A 39 3.56 2.84 2.97
CA ALA A 39 3.45 1.40 2.76
C ALA A 39 4.08 0.59 3.91
N ARG A 40 5.21 1.05 4.44
CA ARG A 40 5.87 0.40 5.60
C ARG A 40 5.08 0.52 6.90
N HIS A 41 4.16 1.49 7.02
CA HIS A 41 3.39 1.77 8.24
C HIS A 41 1.88 1.55 8.07
N ALA A 42 1.46 0.95 6.96
CA ALA A 42 0.06 0.62 6.70
C ALA A 42 -0.11 -0.89 6.49
N PRO A 43 0.06 -1.73 7.53
CA PRO A 43 -0.27 -3.15 7.44
C PRO A 43 -1.73 -3.35 7.03
N ASP A 44 -2.61 -2.45 7.47
CA ASP A 44 -4.05 -2.52 7.24
C ASP A 44 -4.46 -2.20 5.80
N LYS A 45 -3.59 -1.57 5.00
CA LYS A 45 -3.93 -1.25 3.60
C LYS A 45 -4.07 -2.48 2.72
N VAL A 46 -3.35 -3.56 3.04
CA VAL A 46 -3.51 -4.83 2.32
C VAL A 46 -4.87 -5.44 2.65
N THR A 47 -5.24 -5.45 3.94
CA THR A 47 -6.54 -5.90 4.42
C THR A 47 -7.67 -5.06 3.81
N GLU A 48 -7.60 -3.73 3.90
CA GLU A 48 -8.59 -2.83 3.29
C GLU A 48 -8.68 -3.01 1.77
N SER A 49 -7.55 -3.22 1.09
CA SER A 49 -7.55 -3.47 -0.36
C SER A 49 -8.16 -4.83 -0.71
N MET A 50 -7.96 -5.84 0.14
CA MET A 50 -8.60 -7.16 0.00
C MET A 50 -10.10 -7.06 0.27
N ASP A 51 -10.50 -6.38 1.34
CA ASP A 51 -11.90 -6.14 1.68
C ASP A 51 -12.62 -5.39 0.54
N GLN A 52 -11.98 -4.35 -0.01
CA GLN A 52 -12.50 -3.61 -1.16
C GLN A 52 -12.62 -4.48 -2.40
N ALA A 53 -11.61 -5.31 -2.70
CA ALA A 53 -11.66 -6.23 -3.83
C ALA A 53 -12.79 -7.27 -3.67
N VAL A 54 -12.99 -7.79 -2.46
CA VAL A 54 -14.11 -8.69 -2.14
C VAL A 54 -15.46 -7.99 -2.35
N MET A 55 -15.59 -6.72 -1.91
CA MET A 55 -16.81 -5.93 -2.12
C MET A 55 -17.07 -5.64 -3.62
N GLU A 56 -16.03 -5.37 -4.41
CA GLU A 56 -16.15 -5.07 -5.85
C GLU A 56 -16.51 -6.30 -6.69
N VAL A 57 -15.96 -7.49 -6.35
CA VAL A 57 -16.33 -8.75 -6.99
C VAL A 57 -17.79 -9.12 -6.65
N GLY A 58 -18.27 -8.71 -5.47
CA GLY A 58 -19.62 -8.98 -4.99
C GLY A 58 -19.84 -10.45 -4.59
N GLU A 59 -20.91 -10.70 -3.84
CA GLU A 59 -21.32 -12.08 -3.52
C GLU A 59 -21.99 -12.73 -4.73
N GLY A 60 -21.19 -13.28 -5.64
CA GLY A 60 -21.65 -14.41 -6.43
C GLY A 60 -21.82 -15.61 -5.50
N LYS A 61 -23.00 -15.75 -4.86
CA LYS A 61 -23.33 -16.93 -4.04
C LYS A 61 -23.46 -18.16 -4.93
N ASP A 62 -22.33 -18.73 -5.28
CA ASP A 62 -22.27 -20.07 -5.83
C ASP A 62 -22.38 -21.06 -4.67
N GLU A 63 -23.50 -21.77 -4.61
CA GLU A 63 -23.77 -22.81 -3.62
C GLU A 63 -22.70 -23.91 -3.63
N PHE A 64 -22.14 -24.23 -4.80
CA PHE A 64 -21.08 -25.22 -4.92
C PHE A 64 -19.77 -24.72 -4.29
N LEU A 65 -19.37 -23.47 -4.56
CA LEU A 65 -18.18 -22.88 -3.93
C LEU A 65 -18.34 -22.82 -2.41
N SER A 66 -19.52 -22.44 -1.92
CA SER A 66 -19.83 -22.38 -0.48
C SER A 66 -19.76 -23.75 0.21
N TYR A 67 -20.29 -24.79 -0.44
CA TYR A 67 -20.20 -26.17 0.04
C TYR A 67 -18.75 -26.66 0.14
N VAL A 68 -17.95 -26.43 -0.90
CA VAL A 68 -16.55 -26.89 -0.96
C VAL A 68 -15.68 -26.15 0.05
N ALA A 69 -15.84 -24.82 0.19
CA ALA A 69 -15.08 -24.01 1.13
C ALA A 69 -15.29 -24.47 2.58
N ARG A 70 -16.55 -24.66 2.99
CA ARG A 70 -16.91 -25.15 4.33
C ARG A 70 -16.30 -26.52 4.65
N ARG A 71 -16.44 -27.48 3.73
CA ARG A 71 -15.88 -28.84 3.90
C ARG A 71 -14.35 -28.84 4.02
N ARG A 72 -13.68 -27.84 3.44
CA ARG A 72 -12.22 -27.70 3.50
C ARG A 72 -11.78 -27.02 4.79
N LEU A 73 -12.47 -25.98 5.23
CA LEU A 73 -12.21 -25.29 6.50
C LEU A 73 -12.44 -26.20 7.72
N GLU A 74 -13.46 -27.05 7.70
CA GLU A 74 -13.72 -28.05 8.75
C GLU A 74 -12.61 -29.11 8.90
N ARG A 75 -11.76 -29.27 7.88
CA ARG A 75 -10.68 -30.28 7.86
C ARG A 75 -9.29 -29.69 8.12
N THR A 76 -9.20 -28.37 8.29
CA THR A 76 -7.92 -27.70 8.56
C THR A 76 -7.80 -27.53 10.07
N GLU A 77 -6.73 -28.08 10.66
CA GLU A 77 -6.36 -27.79 12.05
C GLU A 77 -5.68 -26.42 12.12
N TRP A 78 -6.08 -25.60 13.10
CA TRP A 78 -5.58 -24.25 13.36
C TRP A 78 -4.44 -24.26 14.36
#